data_AF-A0A537AH26-F1
#
_entry.id   AF-A0A537AH26-F1
#
_cell.length_a   1.000
_cell.length_b   1.000
_cell.length_c   1.000
_cell.angle_alpha   90.00
_cell.angle_beta   90.00
_cell.angle_gamma   90.00
#
_symmetry.space_group_name_H-M   'P 1'
#
loop_
_entity.id
_entity.type
_entity.pdbx_description
1 polymer ?
#
loop_
_entity_poly.entity_id
_entity_poly.type
_entity_poly.pdbx_seq_one_letter_code
_entity_poly.pdbx_strand_id
1 'polypeptide(L)'
;MLSFTRTLALLALVYAAGTVAAPHAENAMECGIAADMAVVAHSLAKEEVQRKKADTIMARIYDVSQSDRGKELMKEILDTAYGPSAAAGGTSGQKFAEDLFATCMKSGGDMDPVLGKKL
;
A
#
# COMPACT_ATOMS: atom_id res chain seq x y z
N MET A 1 -47.10 23.58 35.27
CA MET A 1 -47.20 24.01 33.86
C MET A 1 -46.48 22.97 33.01
N LEU A 2 -47.24 22.31 32.14
CA LEU A 2 -46.77 21.31 31.18
C LEU A 2 -45.82 21.96 30.15
N SER A 3 -44.96 21.10 29.57
CA SER A 3 -44.39 21.23 28.24
C SER A 3 -43.33 22.32 28.03
N PHE A 4 -42.05 21.92 28.01
CA PHE A 4 -41.20 22.16 26.84
C PHE A 4 -40.22 20.99 26.68
N THR A 5 -40.76 19.99 25.99
CA THR A 5 -40.10 18.90 25.30
C THR A 5 -38.76 19.27 24.66
N ARG A 6 -37.78 18.38 24.88
CA ARG A 6 -36.90 17.76 23.87
C ARG A 6 -36.40 18.70 22.75
N THR A 7 -35.17 19.18 22.89
CA THR A 7 -34.35 19.56 21.73
C THR A 7 -33.09 18.70 21.71
N LEU A 8 -33.14 17.68 20.83
CA LEU A 8 -32.06 16.98 20.15
C LEU A 8 -30.66 17.57 20.45
N ALA A 9 -29.73 16.90 21.15
CA ALA A 9 -29.05 15.67 20.73
C ALA A 9 -29.05 15.51 19.20
N LEU A 10 -28.05 16.07 18.51
CA LEU A 10 -27.50 15.65 17.22
C LEU A 10 -26.78 16.83 16.57
N LEU A 11 -25.44 16.90 16.62
CA LEU A 11 -24.68 17.39 15.48
C LEU A 11 -23.19 16.99 15.57
N ALA A 12 -22.91 15.96 14.78
CA ALA A 12 -21.67 15.74 14.05
C ALA A 12 -20.41 15.40 14.85
N LEU A 13 -20.35 14.15 15.33
CA LEU A 13 -19.13 13.36 15.19
C LEU A 13 -18.78 13.30 13.69
N VAL A 14 -17.90 14.19 13.25
CA VAL A 14 -17.18 14.00 11.98
C VAL A 14 -16.11 12.95 12.28
N TYR A 15 -16.53 11.69 12.29
CA TYR A 15 -15.63 10.60 12.01
C TYR A 15 -15.26 10.78 10.54
N ALA A 16 -14.09 11.36 10.29
CA ALA A 16 -13.45 11.22 9.00
C ALA A 16 -13.24 9.72 8.79
N ALA A 17 -14.21 9.07 8.16
CA ALA A 17 -13.97 7.84 7.45
C ALA A 17 -12.98 8.22 6.35
N GLY A 18 -11.69 8.18 6.70
CA GLY A 18 -10.66 8.01 5.70
C GLY A 18 -10.95 6.67 5.07
N THR A 19 -11.75 6.66 4.02
CA THR A 19 -11.60 5.67 2.97
C THR A 19 -10.20 5.91 2.44
N VAL A 20 -9.21 5.28 3.08
CA VAL A 20 -7.86 5.19 2.56
C VAL A 20 -8.05 4.49 1.23
N ALA A 21 -8.09 5.28 0.15
CA ALA A 21 -8.23 4.75 -1.17
C ALA A 21 -7.07 3.78 -1.34
N ALA A 22 -7.40 2.50 -1.55
CA ALA A 22 -6.43 1.47 -1.87
C ALA A 22 -5.45 2.03 -2.91
N PRO A 23 -4.13 1.79 -2.77
CA PRO A 23 -3.18 2.27 -3.76
C PRO A 23 -3.54 1.68 -5.13
N HIS A 24 -4.16 2.51 -5.95
CA HIS A 24 -4.72 2.14 -7.23
C HIS A 24 -3.84 2.69 -8.34
N ALA A 25 -3.38 1.85 -9.25
CA ALA A 25 -2.65 2.27 -10.43
C ALA A 25 -3.63 2.77 -11.51
N GLU A 26 -3.34 3.91 -12.12
CA GLU A 26 -4.21 4.52 -13.14
C GLU A 26 -3.99 3.92 -14.53
N ASN A 27 -2.87 3.25 -14.75
CA ASN A 27 -2.51 2.69 -16.04
C ASN A 27 -1.47 1.56 -15.92
N ALA A 28 -1.23 0.87 -17.04
CA ALA A 28 -0.30 -0.26 -17.12
C ALA A 28 1.15 0.11 -16.77
N MET A 29 1.57 1.37 -17.01
CA MET A 29 2.90 1.84 -16.64
C MET A 29 3.05 1.89 -15.11
N GLU A 30 2.03 2.39 -14.40
CA GLU A 30 2.02 2.40 -12.94
C GLU A 30 1.99 1.00 -12.33
N CYS A 31 1.27 0.05 -12.94
CA CYS A 31 1.35 -1.36 -12.56
C CYS A 31 2.78 -1.91 -12.70
N GLY A 32 3.49 -1.53 -13.77
CA GLY A 32 4.88 -1.92 -13.99
C GLY A 32 5.84 -1.33 -12.96
N ILE A 33 5.64 -0.05 -12.58
CA ILE A 33 6.43 0.61 -11.54
C ILE A 33 6.20 -0.07 -10.18
N ALA A 34 4.96 -0.42 -9.83
CA ALA A 34 4.66 -1.14 -8.60
C ALA A 34 5.33 -2.52 -8.55
N ALA A 35 5.36 -3.23 -9.68
CA ALA A 35 6.05 -4.50 -9.80
C ALA A 35 7.58 -4.36 -9.66
N ASP A 36 8.16 -3.31 -10.24
CA ASP A 36 9.59 -3.01 -10.08
C ASP A 36 9.93 -2.66 -8.62
N MET A 37 9.11 -1.83 -7.98
CA MET A 37 9.21 -1.53 -6.54
C MET A 37 9.23 -2.82 -5.71
N ALA A 38 8.38 -3.79 -6.04
CA ALA A 38 8.33 -5.09 -5.36
C ALA A 38 9.63 -5.89 -5.50
N VAL A 39 10.23 -5.92 -6.71
CA VAL A 39 11.53 -6.58 -6.92
C VAL A 39 12.63 -5.91 -6.10
N VAL A 40 12.69 -4.57 -6.12
CA VAL A 40 13.69 -3.81 -5.37
C VAL A 40 13.51 -3.98 -3.87
N ALA A 41 12.29 -3.89 -3.35
CA ALA A 41 11.99 -4.06 -1.93
C ALA A 41 12.44 -5.44 -1.40
N HIS A 42 12.14 -6.51 -2.13
CA HIS A 42 12.59 -7.85 -1.76
C HIS A 42 14.11 -8.01 -1.84
N SER A 43 14.76 -7.37 -2.81
CA SER A 43 16.22 -7.37 -2.92
C SER A 43 16.86 -6.67 -1.72
N LEU A 44 16.34 -5.50 -1.33
CA LEU A 44 16.79 -4.78 -0.14
C LEU A 44 16.58 -5.58 1.15
N ALA A 45 15.43 -6.25 1.28
CA ALA A 45 15.15 -7.11 2.43
C ALA A 45 16.11 -8.31 2.50
N LYS A 46 16.38 -8.94 1.35
CA LYS A 46 17.30 -10.08 1.24
C LYS A 46 18.74 -9.71 1.59
N GLU A 47 19.18 -8.51 1.23
CA GLU A 47 20.51 -7.97 1.58
C GLU A 47 20.56 -7.39 3.01
N GLU A 48 19.54 -7.69 3.83
CA GLU A 48 19.42 -7.25 5.23
C GLU A 48 19.55 -5.72 5.41
N VAL A 49 19.19 -4.95 4.38
CA VAL A 49 19.17 -3.49 4.48
C VAL A 49 18.10 -3.11 5.51
N GLN A 50 18.47 -2.30 6.50
CA GLN A 50 17.54 -1.84 7.52
C GLN A 50 16.28 -1.23 6.88
N ARG A 51 15.08 -1.63 7.34
CA ARG A 51 13.78 -1.20 6.79
C ARG A 51 13.66 0.31 6.60
N LYS A 52 14.17 1.10 7.56
CA LYS A 52 14.18 2.58 7.49
C LYS A 52 15.11 3.12 6.39
N LYS A 53 16.23 2.44 6.15
CA LYS A 53 17.16 2.79 5.07
C LYS A 53 16.59 2.41 3.71
N ALA A 54 15.94 1.24 3.60
CA ALA A 54 15.24 0.82 2.39
C ALA A 54 14.13 1.80 1.99
N ASP A 55 13.37 2.30 2.97
CA ASP A 55 12.38 3.37 2.77
C ASP A 55 12.99 4.60 2.09
N THR A 56 14.13 5.07 2.62
CA THR A 56 14.84 6.24 2.08
C THR A 56 15.39 5.98 0.67
N ILE A 57 15.90 4.76 0.41
CA ILE A 57 16.43 4.37 -0.90
C ILE A 57 15.31 4.33 -1.93
N MET A 58 14.21 3.62 -1.65
CA MET A 58 13.08 3.50 -2.56
C MET A 58 12.41 4.84 -2.82
N ALA A 59 12.25 5.68 -1.79
CA ALA A 59 11.69 7.02 -1.95
C ALA A 59 12.47 7.86 -2.97
N ARG A 60 13.78 7.66 -3.05
CA ARG A 60 14.67 8.33 -4.01
C ARG A 60 14.64 7.70 -5.40
N ILE A 61 14.57 6.37 -5.49
CA ILE A 61 14.54 5.65 -6.78
C ILE A 61 13.27 6.01 -7.56
N TYR A 62 12.13 6.05 -6.87
CA TYR A 62 10.82 6.22 -7.50
C TYR A 62 10.23 7.62 -7.38
N ASP A 63 10.98 8.56 -6.78
CA ASP A 63 10.56 9.95 -6.54
C ASP A 63 9.13 10.10 -5.98
N VAL A 64 8.73 9.21 -5.06
CA VAL A 64 7.37 9.22 -4.48
C VAL A 64 7.16 10.34 -3.46
N SER A 65 8.19 11.15 -3.19
CA SER A 65 8.17 12.20 -2.16
C SER A 65 7.05 13.23 -2.33
N GLN A 66 6.60 13.45 -3.57
CA GLN A 66 5.55 14.39 -3.94
C GLN A 66 4.16 13.75 -4.09
N SER A 67 4.03 12.43 -3.90
CA SER A 67 2.78 11.69 -4.11
C SER A 67 2.43 10.90 -2.86
N ASP A 68 1.37 11.30 -2.15
CA ASP A 68 0.92 10.57 -0.95
C ASP A 68 0.45 9.16 -1.31
N ARG A 69 -0.24 9.00 -2.45
CA ARG A 69 -0.59 7.70 -3.03
C ARG A 69 0.66 6.84 -3.29
N GLY A 70 1.70 7.44 -3.88
CA GLY A 70 2.96 6.74 -4.18
C GLY A 70 3.71 6.32 -2.91
N LYS A 71 3.72 7.16 -1.88
CA LYS A 71 4.31 6.82 -0.57
C LYS A 71 3.59 5.65 0.08
N GLU A 72 2.26 5.65 0.03
CA GLU A 72 1.45 4.60 0.62
C GLU A 72 1.67 3.25 -0.09
N LEU A 73 1.61 3.24 -1.43
CA LEU A 73 1.93 2.05 -2.23
C LEU A 73 3.34 1.52 -1.91
N MET A 74 4.35 2.39 -1.92
CA MET A 74 5.73 2.01 -1.60
C MET A 74 5.84 1.43 -0.18
N LYS A 75 5.15 2.04 0.79
CA LYS A 75 5.13 1.57 2.18
C LYS A 75 4.57 0.15 2.26
N GLU A 76 3.45 -0.11 1.59
CA GLU A 76 2.82 -1.43 1.59
C GLU A 76 3.70 -2.49 0.96
N ILE A 77 4.29 -2.20 -0.20
CA ILE A 77 5.24 -3.10 -0.86
C ILE A 77 6.42 -3.43 0.06
N LEU A 78 6.99 -2.42 0.73
CA LEU A 78 8.07 -2.63 1.69
C LEU A 78 7.60 -3.42 2.92
N ASP A 79 6.40 -3.17 3.42
CA ASP A 79 5.86 -3.91 4.57
C ASP A 79 5.65 -5.39 4.22
N THR A 80 5.19 -5.70 3.00
CA THR A 80 5.09 -7.08 2.50
C THR A 80 6.47 -7.72 2.34
N ALA A 81 7.43 -7.01 1.75
CA ALA A 81 8.77 -7.52 1.48
C ALA A 81 9.61 -7.78 2.74
N TYR A 82 9.36 -7.04 3.82
CA TYR A 82 9.98 -7.23 5.13
C TYR A 82 9.13 -8.08 6.09
N GLY A 83 7.96 -8.53 5.64
CA GLY A 83 7.01 -9.29 6.44
C GLY A 83 7.42 -10.77 6.64
N PRO A 84 6.71 -11.50 7.52
CA PRO A 84 7.00 -12.90 7.83
C PRO A 84 6.96 -13.84 6.62
N SER A 85 6.14 -13.53 5.61
CA SER A 85 6.02 -14.28 4.36
C SER A 85 7.29 -14.27 3.51
N ALA A 86 8.01 -13.14 3.50
CA ALA A 86 9.31 -13.02 2.84
C ALA A 86 10.41 -13.73 3.65
N ALA A 87 10.37 -13.61 4.98
CA ALA A 87 11.32 -14.26 5.89
C ALA A 87 11.23 -15.80 5.91
N ALA A 88 10.05 -16.36 5.59
CA ALA A 88 9.82 -17.80 5.51
C ALA A 88 10.31 -18.46 4.20
N GLY A 89 10.97 -17.71 3.30
CA GLY A 89 11.48 -18.21 2.03
C GLY A 89 10.40 -18.65 1.01
N GLY A 90 9.12 -18.36 1.30
CA GLY A 90 7.98 -18.90 0.57
C GLY A 90 7.65 -18.20 -0.75
N THR A 91 8.19 -17.01 -1.01
CA THR A 91 7.92 -16.28 -2.25
C THR A 91 9.14 -15.47 -2.67
N SER A 92 9.73 -15.78 -3.83
CA SER A 92 10.79 -14.95 -4.39
C SER A 92 10.22 -13.58 -4.73
N GLY A 93 11.03 -12.51 -4.59
CA GLY A 93 10.58 -11.15 -4.92
C GLY A 93 10.08 -11.01 -6.36
N GLN A 94 10.60 -11.83 -7.27
CA GLN A 94 10.11 -11.93 -8.64
C GLN A 94 8.67 -12.47 -8.72
N LYS A 95 8.37 -13.59 -8.03
CA LYS A 95 7.02 -14.16 -8.00
C LYS A 95 6.00 -13.17 -7.42
N PHE A 96 6.39 -12.45 -6.36
CA PHE A 96 5.57 -11.40 -5.77
C PHE A 96 5.31 -10.24 -6.74
N ALA A 97 6.35 -9.76 -7.43
CA ALA A 97 6.20 -8.71 -8.44
C ALA A 97 5.33 -9.14 -9.63
N GLU A 98 5.47 -10.38 -10.11
CA GLU A 98 4.63 -10.96 -11.16
C GLU A 98 3.16 -11.03 -10.73
N ASP A 99 2.89 -11.50 -9.51
CA ASP A 99 1.53 -11.59 -8.97
C ASP A 99 0.91 -10.20 -8.77
N LEU A 100 1.71 -9.24 -8.27
CA LEU A 100 1.31 -7.84 -8.09
C LEU A 100 0.94 -7.21 -9.44
N PHE A 101 1.81 -7.36 -10.45
CA PHE A 101 1.58 -6.86 -11.81
C PHE A 101 0.33 -7.49 -12.43
N ALA A 102 0.24 -8.82 -12.40
CA ALA A 102 -0.88 -9.55 -12.99
C ALA A 102 -2.21 -9.17 -12.34
N THR A 103 -2.21 -8.95 -11.02
CA THR A 103 -3.40 -8.51 -10.28
C THR A 103 -3.77 -7.10 -10.69
N CYS A 104 -2.82 -6.16 -10.65
CA CYS A 104 -3.01 -4.77 -11.06
C CYS A 104 -3.61 -4.66 -12.47
N MET A 105 -3.06 -5.42 -13.44
CA MET A 105 -3.55 -5.43 -14.81
C MET A 105 -4.97 -6.02 -14.93
N LYS A 106 -5.32 -7.04 -14.15
CA LYS A 106 -6.64 -7.71 -14.20
C LYS A 106 -7.73 -6.93 -13.50
N SER A 107 -7.41 -6.27 -12.40
CA SER A 107 -8.34 -5.53 -11.55
C SER A 107 -8.53 -4.07 -11.99
N GLY A 108 -7.80 -3.64 -13.03
CA GLY A 108 -7.82 -2.26 -13.49
C GLY A 108 -7.07 -1.30 -12.57
N GLY A 109 -6.11 -1.79 -11.78
CA GLY A 109 -5.22 -0.98 -10.95
C GLY A 109 -5.20 -1.34 -9.48
N ASP A 110 -6.11 -2.19 -9.01
CA ASP A 110 -6.20 -2.62 -7.60
C ASP A 110 -5.17 -3.71 -7.27
N MET A 111 -4.39 -3.47 -6.22
CA MET A 111 -3.27 -4.31 -5.76
C MET A 111 -3.47 -4.87 -4.35
N ASP A 112 -4.55 -4.47 -3.66
CA ASP A 112 -4.86 -4.91 -2.28
C ASP A 112 -4.87 -6.44 -2.10
N PRO A 113 -5.38 -7.25 -3.06
CA PRO A 113 -5.38 -8.71 -2.94
C PRO A 113 -3.99 -9.32 -2.78
N VAL A 114 -2.94 -8.65 -3.29
CA VAL A 114 -1.56 -9.12 -3.23
C VAL A 114 -0.79 -8.47 -2.07
N LEU A 115 -1.06 -7.19 -1.80
CA LEU A 115 -0.42 -6.46 -0.69
C LEU A 115 -0.95 -6.89 0.70
N GLY A 116 -1.99 -7.71 0.74
CA GLY A 116 -2.50 -8.33 1.96
C GLY A 116 -3.53 -7.47 2.70
N LYS A 117 -4.05 -6.41 2.07
CA LYS A 117 -5.23 -5.70 2.56
C LYS A 117 -6.46 -6.56 2.29
N LYS A 118 -6.94 -7.23 3.33
CA LYS A 118 -8.31 -7.74 3.34
C LYS A 118 -9.22 -6.55 3.62
N LEU A 119 -10.10 -6.24 2.66
CA LEU A 119 -11.27 -5.37 2.87
C LEU A 119 -12.02 -5.74 4.15
#